data_AF-A0A3M1GEV2-F1
#
_entry.id   AF-A0A3M1GEV2-F1
#
_cell.length_a   1.000
_cell.length_b   1.000
_cell.length_c   1.000
_cell.angle_alpha   90.00
_cell.angle_beta   90.00
_cell.angle_gamma   90.00
#
_symmetry.space_group_name_H-M   'P 1'
#
loop_
_entity.id
_entity.type
_entity.pdbx_description
1 polymer ?
#
loop_
_entity_poly.entity_id
_entity_poly.type
_entity_poly.pdbx_seq_one_letter_code
_entity_poly.pdbx_strand_id
1 'polypeptide(L)' 'STSGPGGIERKEAPIHVSNLAIEDPKTGKPSRIGVRVLEDGRRVRFAKRSGEVIDV' A
#
# COMPACT_ATOMS: atom_id res chain seq x y z
N SER A 1 -40.64 -20.81 8.61
CA SER A 1 -40.17 -20.45 9.96
C SER A 1 -38.66 -20.50 9.97
N THR A 2 -38.05 -19.43 10.47
CA THR A 2 -36.67 -19.32 11.00
C THR A 2 -35.49 -19.49 10.03
N SER A 3 -35.04 -18.33 9.54
CA SER A 3 -33.64 -17.98 9.27
C SER A 3 -32.65 -18.68 10.23
N GLY A 4 -31.57 -19.24 9.67
CA GLY A 4 -30.57 -20.04 10.37
C GLY A 4 -29.90 -19.34 11.58
N PRO A 5 -29.11 -20.09 12.37
CA PRO A 5 -28.54 -19.61 13.62
C PRO A 5 -27.68 -18.36 13.37
N GLY A 6 -28.01 -17.27 14.06
CA GLY A 6 -27.19 -16.06 14.07
C GLY A 6 -25.79 -16.35 14.63
N GLY A 7 -24.78 -15.65 14.11
CA GLY A 7 -23.38 -15.80 14.50
C GLY A 7 -22.63 -14.47 14.44
N ILE A 8 -21.52 -14.37 15.19
CA ILE A 8 -20.63 -13.22 15.14
C ILE A 8 -19.69 -13.39 13.94
N GLU A 9 -19.86 -12.55 12.93
CA GLU A 9 -18.99 -12.50 11.76
C GLU A 9 -18.00 -11.34 11.91
N ARG A 10 -16.70 -11.62 11.79
CA ARG A 10 -15.68 -10.56 11.75
C ARG A 10 -15.59 -10.03 10.32
N LYS A 11 -15.64 -8.71 10.17
CA LYS A 11 -15.47 -8.02 8.89
C LYS A 11 -14.42 -6.93 9.03
N GLU A 12 -13.77 -6.63 7.94
CA GLU A 12 -12.81 -5.54 7.86
C GLU A 12 -13.53 -4.20 7.98
N ALA A 13 -12.98 -3.33 8.83
CA ALA A 13 -13.45 -1.95 8.96
C ALA A 13 -12.57 -1.04 8.07
N PRO A 14 -13.14 0.05 7.51
CA PRO A 14 -12.35 1.01 6.75
C PRO A 14 -11.29 1.67 7.63
N ILE A 15 -10.14 1.95 7.03
CA ILE A 15 -9.05 2.73 7.63
C ILE A 15 -8.73 3.93 6.74
N HIS A 16 -8.37 5.06 7.35
CA HIS A 16 -7.98 6.25 6.60
C HIS A 16 -6.61 6.06 5.93
N VAL A 17 -6.51 6.43 4.64
CA VAL A 17 -5.30 6.21 3.83
C VAL A 17 -4.05 6.89 4.38
N SER A 18 -4.18 8.01 5.11
CA SER A 18 -3.04 8.70 5.74
C SER A 18 -2.38 7.91 6.86
N ASN A 19 -3.05 6.87 7.39
CA ASN A 19 -2.51 6.00 8.44
C ASN A 19 -1.77 4.80 7.84
N LEU A 20 -1.71 4.69 6.51
CA LEU A 20 -1.00 3.65 5.80
C LEU A 20 0.30 4.19 5.23
N ALA A 21 1.29 3.31 5.06
CA ALA A 21 2.53 3.59 4.37
C ALA A 21 2.80 2.48 3.36
N ILE A 22 3.50 2.81 2.27
CA ILE A 22 3.94 1.78 1.32
C ILE A 22 5.18 1.09 1.87
N GLU A 23 5.17 -0.23 1.79
CA GLU A 23 6.32 -1.06 2.13
C GLU A 23 7.40 -0.90 1.07
N ASP A 24 8.63 -0.66 1.50
CA ASP A 24 9.78 -0.59 0.62
C ASP A 24 10.15 -1.99 0.10
N PRO A 25 10.12 -2.22 -1.23
CA PRO A 25 10.32 -3.56 -1.80
C PRO A 25 11.72 -4.15 -1.48
N LYS A 26 12.70 -3.30 -1.17
CA LYS A 26 14.06 -3.74 -0.84
C LYS A 26 14.25 -4.05 0.65
N THR A 27 13.57 -3.31 1.52
CA THR A 27 13.87 -3.35 2.97
C THR A 27 12.72 -3.89 3.84
N GLY A 28 11.53 -4.07 3.27
CA GLY A 28 10.32 -4.48 4.00
C GLY A 28 9.84 -3.47 5.04
N LYS A 29 10.39 -2.25 5.03
CA LYS A 29 10.08 -1.19 6.00
C LYS A 29 9.18 -0.14 5.36
N PRO A 30 8.31 0.51 6.14
CA PRO A 30 7.50 1.61 5.63
C PRO A 30 8.37 2.74 5.09
N SER A 31 7.98 3.27 3.93
CA SER A 31 8.71 4.27 3.18
C SER A 31 7.77 5.30 2.57
N ARG A 32 8.29 6.53 2.42
CA ARG A 32 7.60 7.60 1.68
C ARG A 32 7.86 7.44 0.19
N ILE A 33 6.92 7.89 -0.62
CA ILE A 33 7.02 7.85 -2.08
C ILE A 33 7.66 9.13 -2.62
N GLY A 34 8.61 8.97 -3.54
CA GLY A 34 9.11 10.02 -4.43
C GLY A 34 8.66 9.76 -5.87
N VAL A 35 8.76 10.79 -6.71
CA VAL A 35 8.52 10.68 -8.15
C VAL A 35 9.76 11.19 -8.88
N ARG A 36 10.23 10.46 -9.89
CA ARG A 36 11.31 10.88 -10.79
C ARG A 36 10.96 10.57 -12.24
N VAL A 37 11.64 11.24 -13.15
CA VAL A 37 11.56 10.95 -14.59
C VAL A 37 12.77 10.10 -14.96
N LEU A 38 12.55 8.99 -15.66
CA LEU A 38 13.61 8.15 -16.21
C LEU A 38 14.15 8.76 -17.52
N GLU A 39 15.29 8.26 -17.99
CA GLU A 39 15.94 8.76 -19.22
C GLU A 39 15.07 8.61 -20.47
N ASP A 40 14.15 7.64 -20.47
CA ASP A 40 13.15 7.41 -21.51
C ASP A 40 11.92 8.34 -21.41
N GLY A 41 11.92 9.28 -20.46
CA GLY A 41 10.83 10.23 -20.22
C GLY A 41 9.68 9.70 -19.36
N ARG A 42 9.72 8.43 -18.90
CA ARG A 42 8.65 7.87 -18.06
C ARG A 42 8.73 8.40 -16.64
N ARG A 43 7.59 8.81 -16.08
CA ARG A 43 7.45 9.17 -14.66
C ARG A 43 7.22 7.92 -13.84
N VAL A 44 8.13 7.66 -12.89
CA VAL A 44 8.05 6.51 -11.99
C VAL A 44 7.98 6.94 -10.54
N ARG A 45 7.30 6.13 -9.73
CA ARG A 45 7.32 6.23 -8.27
C ARG A 45 8.49 5.43 -7.74
N PHE A 46 9.12 5.91 -6.67
CA PHE A 46 10.21 5.20 -6.02
C PHE A 46 10.12 5.34 -4.49
N ALA A 47 10.63 4.33 -3.78
CA ALA A 47 10.75 4.34 -2.34
C ALA A 47 11.86 5.32 -1.93
N LYS A 48 11.55 6.38 -1.18
CA LYS A 48 12.57 7.36 -0.76
C LYS A 48 13.65 6.78 0.14
N ARG A 49 13.35 5.70 0.87
CA ARG A 49 14.30 5.02 1.77
C ARG A 49 15.37 4.24 1.01
N SER A 50 14.99 3.35 0.08
CA SER A 50 15.95 2.53 -0.68
C SER A 50 16.36 3.10 -2.03
N GLY A 51 15.58 4.02 -2.60
CA GLY A 51 15.71 4.47 -3.99
C GLY A 51 15.10 3.52 -5.02
N GLU A 52 14.51 2.40 -4.57
CA GLU A 52 13.97 1.36 -5.45
C GLU A 52 12.69 1.83 -6.14
N VAL A 53 12.54 1.47 -7.41
CA VAL A 53 11.31 1.79 -8.16
C VAL A 53 10.16 0.97 -7.58
N ILE A 54 9.02 1.64 -7.41
CA ILE A 54 7.79 1.00 -6.96
C ILE A 54 6.95 0.81 -8.20
N ASP A 55 6.97 -0.42 -8.72
CA ASP A 55 6.01 -0.87 -9.72
C ASP A 55 4.78 -1.42 -8.97
N VAL A 56 3.62 -0.83 -9.23
CA VAL A 56 2.33 -1.30 -8.70
C VAL A 56 1.40 -1.51 -9.88
#